data_AF-A0A2N6EHG6-F1
#
_entry.id   AF-A0A2N6EHG6-F1
#
_cell.length_a   1.000
_cell.length_b   1.000
_cell.length_c   1.000
_cell.angle_alpha   90.00
_cell.angle_beta   90.00
_cell.angle_gamma   90.00
#
_symmetry.space_group_name_H-M   'P 1'
#
loop_
_entity.id
_entity.type
_entity.pdbx_description
1 polymer ?
#
loop_
_entity_poly.entity_id
_entity_poly.type
_entity_poly.pdbx_seq_one_letter_code
_entity_poly.pdbx_strand_id
1 'polypeptide(L)' 'MIQEFVTRDWSDFGDDSYTMEGKIAQVLQQLRDKKVKVVFDLKSQTANIVVRR' A
#
# COMPACT_ATOMS: atom_id res chain seq x y z
N MET A 1 10.18 -6.39 -9.05
CA MET A 1 9.25 -7.10 -8.13
C MET A 1 8.48 -6.17 -7.16
N ILE A 2 8.46 -4.83 -7.34
CA ILE A 2 7.43 -3.94 -6.75
C ILE A 2 6.32 -3.62 -7.76
N GLN A 3 6.64 -3.65 -9.06
CA GLN A 3 5.69 -3.32 -10.13
C GLN A 3 4.53 -4.32 -10.25
N GLU A 4 4.73 -5.59 -9.91
CA GLU A 4 3.70 -6.63 -10.02
C GLU A 4 2.66 -6.57 -8.89
N PHE A 5 2.95 -5.82 -7.81
CA PHE A 5 2.06 -5.73 -6.64
C PHE A 5 1.02 -4.60 -6.76
N VAL A 6 1.20 -3.71 -7.74
CA VAL A 6 0.45 -2.45 -7.85
C VAL A 6 -0.83 -2.61 -8.68
N THR A 7 -0.93 -3.67 -9.49
CA THR A 7 -1.93 -3.75 -10.56
C THR A 7 -3.28 -4.33 -10.16
N ARG A 8 -3.47 -4.84 -8.94
CA ARG A 8 -4.69 -5.63 -8.65
C ARG A 8 -5.65 -5.11 -7.57
N ASP A 9 -5.21 -4.28 -6.63
CA ASP A 9 -6.06 -3.87 -5.49
C ASP A 9 -6.18 -2.36 -5.25
N TRP A 10 -5.58 -1.50 -6.08
CA TRP A 10 -5.53 -0.05 -5.81
C TRP A 10 -6.58 0.81 -6.54
N SER A 11 -7.61 0.17 -7.10
CA SER A 11 -8.68 0.85 -7.85
C SER A 11 -9.68 1.59 -6.96
N ASP A 12 -9.68 1.34 -5.64
CA ASP A 12 -10.72 1.84 -4.72
C ASP A 12 -10.24 2.94 -3.75
N PHE A 13 -8.99 3.39 -3.90
CA PHE A 13 -8.48 4.53 -3.13
C PHE A 13 -8.67 5.80 -3.97
N GLY A 14 -9.66 6.57 -3.54
CA GLY A 14 -10.28 7.69 -4.25
C GLY A 14 -9.33 8.71 -4.87
N ASP A 15 -9.92 9.43 -5.83
CA ASP A 15 -9.41 10.62 -6.50
C ASP A 15 -8.56 11.49 -5.58
N ASP A 16 -7.32 11.79 -6.03
CA ASP A 16 -6.59 13.06 -5.82
C ASP A 16 -5.04 12.95 -5.85
N SER A 17 -4.47 11.99 -6.57
CA SER A 17 -3.15 12.25 -7.18
C SER A 17 -2.94 11.37 -8.41
N TYR A 18 -3.05 11.99 -9.57
CA TYR A 18 -3.04 11.41 -10.92
C TYR A 18 -1.75 10.65 -11.33
N THR A 19 -0.81 10.44 -10.42
CA THR A 19 0.46 9.73 -10.69
C THR A 19 0.68 8.60 -9.71
N MET A 20 1.29 7.51 -10.20
CA MET A 20 1.72 6.37 -9.38
C MET A 20 2.59 6.82 -8.19
N GLU A 21 3.42 7.85 -8.41
CA GLU A 21 4.27 8.45 -7.38
C GLU A 21 3.47 9.10 -6.26
N GLY A 22 2.36 9.79 -6.58
CA GLY A 22 1.46 10.37 -5.59
C GLY A 22 0.84 9.31 -4.68
N LYS A 23 0.42 8.17 -5.27
CA LYS A 23 -0.10 7.02 -4.50
C LYS A 23 0.96 6.43 -3.56
N ILE A 24 2.21 6.30 -4.03
CA ILE A 24 3.33 5.85 -3.18
C ILE A 24 3.54 6.83 -2.02
N ALA A 25 3.56 8.14 -2.29
CA ALA A 25 3.76 9.16 -1.27
C ALA A 25 2.68 9.11 -0.19
N GLN A 26 1.42 8.87 -0.56
CA GLN A 26 0.30 8.71 0.38
C GLN A 26 0.48 7.48 1.28
N VAL A 27 0.83 6.32 0.72
CA VAL A 27 1.08 5.10 1.51
C VAL A 27 2.25 5.30 2.48
N LEU A 28 3.33 5.93 2.02
CA LEU A 28 4.47 6.26 2.88
C LEU A 28 4.06 7.21 4.01
N GLN A 29 3.18 8.18 3.75
CA GLN A 29 2.66 9.05 4.80
C GLN A 29 1.81 8.27 5.81
N GLN A 30 0.93 7.38 5.35
CA GLN A 30 0.11 6.56 6.25
C GLN A 30 0.95 5.60 7.12
N LEU A 31 2.06 5.09 6.58
CA LEU A 31 3.05 4.31 7.34
C LEU A 31 3.74 5.17 8.40
N ARG A 32 4.18 6.39 8.05
CA ARG A 32 4.75 7.35 9.00
C ARG A 32 3.77 7.72 10.11
N ASP A 33 2.51 7.93 9.76
CA ASP A 33 1.41 8.24 10.68
C ASP A 33 0.97 7.03 11.53
N LYS A 34 1.54 5.84 11.30
CA LYS A 34 1.14 4.57 11.93
C LYS A 34 -0.34 4.23 11.72
N LYS A 35 -0.96 4.73 10.64
CA LYS A 35 -2.35 4.41 10.23
C LYS A 35 -2.44 3.07 9.52
N VAL A 36 -1.34 2.63 8.90
CA VAL A 36 -1.20 1.32 8.28
C VAL A 36 0.09 0.65 8.75
N LYS A 37 0.18 -0.67 8.57
CA LYS A 37 1.36 -1.48 8.89
C LYS A 37 1.60 -2.52 7.81
N VAL A 38 2.87 -2.91 7.64
CA VAL A 38 3.25 -4.04 6.79
C VAL A 38 3.18 -5.32 7.61
N VAL A 39 2.48 -6.33 7.09
CA VAL A 39 2.40 -7.68 7.66
C VAL A 39 3.02 -8.64 6.65
N PHE A 40 4.00 -9.41 7.10
CA PHE A 40 4.58 -10.48 6.32
C PHE A 40 3.88 -11.80 6.66
N ASP A 41 3.28 -12.43 5.66
CA ASP A 41 2.72 -13.77 5.80
C ASP A 41 3.78 -14.81 5.45
N LEU A 42 4.21 -15.57 6.45
CA LEU A 42 5.21 -16.62 6.30
C LEU A 42 4.72 -17.78 5.43
N LYS A 43 3.41 -18.03 5.36
CA LYS A 43 2.84 -19.14 4.60
C LYS A 43 2.90 -18.88 3.09
N SER A 44 2.47 -17.69 2.68
CA SER A 44 2.50 -17.28 1.27
C SER A 44 3.82 -16.61 0.88
N GLN A 45 4.69 -16.29 1.84
CA GLN A 45 5.90 -15.48 1.66
C GLN A 45 5.61 -14.12 0.99
N THR A 46 4.47 -13.52 1.33
CA THR A 46 4.03 -12.23 0.79
C THR A 46 4.02 -11.15 1.86
N ALA A 47 4.26 -9.90 1.44
CA ALA A 47 4.09 -8.72 2.26
C ALA A 47 2.80 -8.01 1.89
N ASN A 48 1.99 -7.68 2.89
CA ASN A 48 0.71 -6.99 2.71
C ASN A 48 0.68 -5.72 3.57
N ILE A 49 0.06 -4.66 3.06
CA ILE A 49 -0.18 -3.44 3.82
C ILE A 49 -1.61 -3.50 4.35
N VAL A 50 -1.77 -3.36 5.66
CA VAL A 50 -3.08 -3.42 6.32
C VAL A 50 -3.32 -2.20 7.20
N VAL A 51 -4.57 -1.77 7.29
CA VAL A 51 -4.99 -0.67 8.17
C VAL A 51 -4.82 -1.07 9.63
N ARG A 52 -4.33 -0.15 10.45
CA ARG A 52 -4.22 -0.31 11.89
C ARG A 52 -5.58 0.01 12.52
N ARG A 53 -6.26 -1.01 13.05
CA ARG A 53 -7.46 -0.86 13.89
C ARG A 53 -7.08 -0.50 15.32
#